data_AF-A0A812M220-F1
#
_entry.id   AF-A0A812M220-F1
#
_cell.length_a   1.000
_cell.length_b   1.000
_cell.length_c   1.000
_cell.angle_alpha   90.00
_cell.angle_beta   90.00
_cell.angle_gamma   90.00
#
_symmetry.space_group_name_H-M   'P 1'
#
loop_
_entity.id
_entity.type
_entity.pdbx_description
1 polymer ?
#
loop_
_entity_poly.entity_id
_entity_poly.type
_entity_poly.pdbx_seq_one_letter_code
_entity_poly.pdbx_strand_id
1 'polypeptide(L)'
;MVVVRIDGALFIVQCGDDPNVPSDQEPFPVFHSEGGAGVWNVPWLNPYHLKALFQGELDDRNAPWRVPWAQKKPVVYWRGALTVPDNIPMSEAQHLPRFRVFQVASMRNELFDVGVSSIDGELIAAWGKKAVQKLMKQHSVRRTPRE
;
A
#
# COMPACT_ATOMS: atom_id res chain seq x y z
N MET A 1 -0.44 17.68 -8.98
CA MET A 1 -1.16 17.52 -10.26
C MET A 1 -0.30 18.04 -11.39
N VAL A 2 -0.33 17.35 -12.53
CA VAL A 2 0.37 17.70 -13.76
C VAL A 2 -0.67 17.84 -14.86
N VAL A 3 -0.58 18.91 -15.64
CA VAL A 3 -1.42 19.11 -16.81
C VAL A 3 -0.63 18.73 -18.06
N VAL A 4 -1.15 17.76 -18.80
CA VAL A 4 -0.54 17.23 -20.03
C VAL A 4 -1.42 17.61 -21.21
N ARG A 5 -0.81 18.07 -22.31
CA ARG A 5 -1.53 18.37 -23.55
C ARG A 5 -1.11 17.40 -24.65
N ILE A 6 -2.07 16.72 -25.26
CA ILE A 6 -1.85 15.78 -26.37
C ILE A 6 -2.89 16.08 -27.44
N ASP A 7 -2.45 16.34 -28.67
CA ASP A 7 -3.32 16.63 -29.83
C ASP A 7 -4.43 17.66 -29.57
N GLY A 8 -4.10 18.68 -28.79
CA GLY A 8 -5.02 19.77 -28.43
C GLY A 8 -5.92 19.47 -27.23
N ALA A 9 -6.03 18.23 -26.77
CA ALA A 9 -6.75 17.85 -25.55
C ALA A 9 -5.89 18.06 -24.29
N LEU A 10 -6.54 18.44 -23.19
CA LEU A 10 -5.93 18.63 -21.88
C LEU A 10 -6.27 17.45 -20.96
N PHE A 11 -5.25 16.89 -20.35
CA PHE A 11 -5.33 15.79 -19.39
C PHE A 11 -4.78 16.27 -18.05
N ILE A 12 -5.52 16.03 -16.98
CA ILE A 12 -5.07 16.35 -15.62
C ILE A 12 -4.67 15.04 -14.97
N VAL A 13 -3.38 14.88 -14.72
CA VAL A 13 -2.82 13.70 -14.07
C VAL A 13 -2.50 14.08 -12.64
N GLN A 14 -3.17 13.45 -11.69
CA GLN A 14 -2.78 13.53 -10.30
C GLN A 14 -1.67 12.52 -10.05
N CYS A 15 -0.56 13.00 -9.51
CA CYS A 15 0.55 12.18 -9.04
C CYS A 15 0.55 12.24 -7.51
N GLY A 16 0.81 11.11 -6.86
CA GLY A 16 0.73 10.94 -5.42
C GLY A 16 0.19 9.56 -5.09
N ASP A 17 0.02 9.29 -3.80
CA ASP A 17 -0.48 8.00 -3.32
C ASP A 17 -2.01 7.97 -3.31
N ASP A 18 -2.66 9.03 -2.82
CA ASP A 18 -4.11 9.10 -2.67
C ASP A 18 -4.82 9.97 -3.75
N PRO A 19 -5.93 9.51 -4.36
CA PRO A 19 -6.78 10.33 -5.23
C PRO A 19 -7.51 11.41 -4.41
N ASN A 20 -7.64 12.63 -4.95
CA ASN A 20 -8.12 13.78 -4.17
C ASN A 20 -9.41 14.44 -4.71
N VAL A 21 -10.14 13.77 -5.59
CA VAL A 21 -11.41 14.27 -6.14
C VAL A 21 -12.55 13.43 -5.56
N PRO A 22 -13.28 13.92 -4.54
CA PRO A 22 -14.38 13.20 -3.93
C PRO A 22 -15.55 12.93 -4.89
N SER A 23 -16.22 11.80 -4.71
CA SER A 23 -17.37 11.38 -5.54
C SER A 23 -18.66 12.19 -5.33
N ASP A 24 -18.74 12.99 -4.26
CA ASP A 24 -19.87 13.87 -3.95
C ASP A 24 -19.78 15.24 -4.65
N GLN A 25 -18.71 15.48 -5.40
CA GLN A 25 -18.51 16.67 -6.22
C GLN A 25 -18.90 16.41 -7.68
N GLU A 26 -18.97 17.48 -8.48
CA GLU A 26 -19.19 17.37 -9.92
C GLU A 26 -18.05 16.53 -10.55
N PRO A 27 -18.37 15.54 -11.42
CA PRO A 27 -17.36 14.67 -12.00
C PRO A 27 -16.30 15.48 -12.77
N PHE A 28 -15.03 15.27 -12.44
CA PHE A 28 -13.91 15.93 -13.09
C PHE A 28 -12.90 14.89 -13.58
N PRO A 29 -12.54 14.86 -14.88
CA PRO A 29 -11.74 13.78 -15.46
C PRO A 29 -10.26 13.91 -15.08
N VAL A 30 -9.94 13.50 -13.86
CA VAL A 30 -8.56 13.44 -13.34
C VAL A 30 -8.06 12.02 -13.42
N PHE A 31 -6.89 11.84 -14.01
CA PHE A 31 -6.21 10.55 -14.10
C PHE A 31 -5.42 10.28 -12.83
N HIS A 32 -5.58 9.09 -12.26
CA HIS A 32 -4.84 8.66 -11.07
C HIS A 32 -4.65 7.14 -11.08
N SER A 33 -3.55 6.65 -10.48
CA SER A 33 -3.23 5.23 -10.45
C SER A 33 -4.05 4.40 -9.48
N GLU A 34 -4.63 5.07 -8.48
CA GLU A 34 -5.51 4.47 -7.48
C GLU A 34 -6.91 5.06 -7.59
N GLY A 35 -7.94 4.30 -7.21
CA GLY A 35 -9.33 4.73 -7.27
C GLY A 35 -10.24 3.85 -6.43
N GLY A 36 -11.49 4.27 -6.28
CA GLY A 36 -12.49 3.55 -5.51
C GLY A 36 -13.84 4.26 -5.53
N ALA A 37 -14.86 3.66 -4.91
CA ALA A 37 -16.22 4.19 -4.95
C ALA A 37 -16.39 5.60 -4.34
N GLY A 38 -15.43 6.05 -3.52
CA GLY A 38 -15.47 7.35 -2.86
C GLY A 38 -14.90 8.51 -3.67
N VAL A 39 -14.31 8.27 -4.85
CA VAL A 39 -13.59 9.29 -5.63
C VAL A 39 -13.97 9.29 -7.10
N TRP A 40 -13.96 10.47 -7.73
CA TRP A 40 -14.05 10.66 -9.17
C TRP A 40 -12.66 10.68 -9.78
N ASN A 41 -12.21 9.56 -10.34
CA ASN A 41 -11.00 9.54 -11.14
C ASN A 41 -11.11 8.58 -12.32
N VAL A 42 -10.35 8.87 -13.37
CA VAL A 42 -10.12 7.94 -14.48
C VAL A 42 -8.91 7.08 -14.09
N PRO A 43 -9.06 5.74 -13.97
CA PRO A 43 -7.93 4.89 -13.65
C PRO A 43 -6.82 5.01 -14.69
N TRP A 44 -5.59 5.16 -14.22
CA TRP A 44 -4.39 5.22 -15.06
C TRP A 44 -3.34 4.22 -14.60
N LEU A 45 -2.39 3.91 -15.47
CA LEU A 45 -1.33 2.95 -15.16
C LEU A 45 -0.35 3.57 -14.16
N ASN A 46 -0.10 2.85 -13.05
CA ASN A 46 0.90 3.28 -12.08
C ASN A 46 2.30 3.28 -12.74
N PRO A 47 3.01 4.42 -12.77
CA PRO A 47 4.31 4.52 -13.43
C PRO A 47 5.39 3.60 -12.82
N TYR A 48 5.28 3.29 -11.52
CA TYR A 48 6.19 2.34 -10.87
C TYR A 48 6.02 0.93 -11.44
N HIS A 49 4.79 0.49 -11.69
CA HIS A 49 4.52 -0.82 -12.30
C HIS A 49 4.93 -0.86 -13.77
N LEU A 50 4.71 0.22 -14.52
CA LEU A 50 5.16 0.31 -15.91
C LEU A 50 6.68 0.19 -16.02
N LYS A 51 7.41 0.90 -15.16
CA LYS A 51 8.86 0.83 -15.13
C LYS A 51 9.34 -0.60 -14.86
N ALA A 52 8.84 -1.24 -13.80
CA ALA A 52 9.19 -2.62 -13.46
C ALA A 52 8.84 -3.62 -14.58
N LEU A 53 7.70 -3.42 -15.24
CA LEU A 53 7.29 -4.22 -16.41
C LEU A 53 8.28 -4.08 -17.57
N PHE A 54 8.60 -2.85 -17.98
CA PHE A 54 9.51 -2.60 -19.10
C PHE A 54 10.97 -2.97 -18.79
N GLN A 55 11.36 -3.00 -17.51
CA GLN A 55 12.64 -3.49 -17.06
C GLN A 55 12.71 -5.03 -16.95
N GLY A 56 11.58 -5.72 -17.17
CA GLY A 56 11.51 -7.19 -17.06
C GLY A 56 11.52 -7.72 -15.62
N GLU A 57 11.40 -6.85 -14.62
CA GLU A 57 11.38 -7.22 -13.20
C GLU A 57 10.09 -7.96 -12.81
N LEU A 58 9.03 -7.78 -13.59
CA LEU A 58 7.74 -8.47 -13.43
C LEU A 58 7.61 -9.72 -14.32
N ASP A 59 8.65 -10.09 -15.07
CA ASP A 59 8.63 -11.30 -15.91
C ASP A 59 8.97 -12.55 -15.09
N ASP A 60 7.97 -13.38 -14.81
CA ASP A 60 8.10 -14.64 -14.04
C ASP A 60 9.12 -15.61 -14.68
N ARG A 61 9.43 -15.47 -15.97
CA ARG A 61 10.44 -16.30 -16.65
C ARG A 61 11.86 -16.00 -16.19
N ASN A 62 12.11 -14.78 -15.69
CA ASN A 62 13.43 -14.30 -15.28
C ASN A 62 13.61 -14.23 -13.76
N ALA A 63 12.62 -14.66 -12.98
CA ALA A 63 12.63 -14.54 -11.52
C ALA A 63 13.56 -15.58 -10.87
N PRO A 64 14.72 -15.18 -10.27
CA PRO A 64 15.63 -16.12 -9.61
C PRO A 64 15.05 -16.73 -8.32
N TRP A 65 13.92 -16.23 -7.83
CA TRP A 65 13.20 -16.69 -6.64
C TRP A 65 12.02 -17.62 -6.96
N ARG A 66 11.96 -18.22 -8.15
CA ARG A 66 10.84 -19.09 -8.53
C ARG A 66 10.84 -20.38 -7.72
N VAL A 67 9.86 -20.50 -6.82
CA VAL A 67 9.63 -21.71 -6.00
C VAL A 67 8.45 -22.50 -6.59
N PRO A 68 8.63 -23.78 -6.99
CA PRO A 68 7.54 -24.64 -7.43
C PRO A 68 6.37 -24.68 -6.44
N TRP A 69 5.13 -24.76 -6.94
CA TRP A 69 3.94 -24.68 -6.08
C TRP A 69 3.96 -25.69 -4.92
N ALA A 70 4.32 -26.94 -5.20
CA ALA A 70 4.39 -28.01 -4.21
C ALA A 70 5.45 -27.77 -3.11
N GLN A 71 6.41 -26.87 -3.33
CA GLN A 71 7.45 -26.52 -2.36
C GLN A 71 7.12 -25.25 -1.57
N LYS A 72 6.03 -24.54 -1.90
CA LYS A 72 5.61 -23.34 -1.17
C LYS A 72 5.13 -23.73 0.22
N LYS A 73 5.50 -22.93 1.22
CA LYS A 73 5.00 -23.09 2.58
C LYS A 73 3.50 -22.77 2.61
N PRO A 74 2.65 -23.58 3.26
CA PRO A 74 1.21 -23.36 3.34
C PRO A 74 0.86 -22.31 4.41
N VAL A 75 1.46 -21.13 4.33
CA VAL A 75 1.27 -20.03 5.27
C VAL A 75 0.91 -18.75 4.52
N VAL A 76 0.14 -17.88 5.16
CA VAL A 76 -0.11 -16.53 4.69
C VAL A 76 1.15 -15.69 4.95
N TYR A 77 1.74 -15.13 3.91
CA TYR A 77 2.97 -14.34 4.00
C TYR A 77 2.71 -12.87 3.67
N TRP A 78 3.25 -11.97 4.50
CA TRP A 78 3.29 -10.54 4.19
C TRP A 78 4.50 -9.85 4.86
N ARG A 79 5.17 -9.00 4.09
CA ARG A 79 6.24 -8.10 4.54
C ARG A 79 6.05 -6.74 3.87
N GLY A 80 6.23 -5.68 4.63
CA GLY A 80 6.18 -4.33 4.10
C GLY A 80 6.39 -3.28 5.17
N ALA A 81 6.42 -2.02 4.74
CA ALA A 81 6.36 -0.90 5.66
C ALA A 81 5.01 -0.86 6.38
N LEU A 82 4.98 -0.42 7.63
CA LEU A 82 3.73 0.00 8.27
C LEU A 82 3.35 1.37 7.72
N THR A 83 2.28 1.40 6.92
CA THR A 83 1.70 2.59 6.29
C THR A 83 0.20 2.62 6.61
N VAL A 84 -0.38 3.82 6.59
CA VAL A 84 -1.82 4.06 6.79
C VAL A 84 -2.24 5.18 5.83
N PRO A 85 -3.52 5.30 5.46
CA PRO A 85 -3.98 6.45 4.68
C PRO A 85 -3.74 7.76 5.44
N ASP A 86 -3.38 8.83 4.72
CA ASP A 86 -2.86 10.08 5.29
C ASP A 86 -3.80 10.72 6.33
N ASN A 87 -5.11 10.62 6.10
CA ASN A 87 -6.13 11.30 6.89
C ASN A 87 -6.74 10.44 8.00
N ILE A 88 -6.17 9.26 8.29
CA ILE A 88 -6.69 8.39 9.35
C ILE A 88 -6.12 8.83 10.70
N PRO A 89 -6.95 9.15 11.70
CA PRO A 89 -6.45 9.41 13.05
C PRO A 89 -5.99 8.10 13.70
N MET A 90 -4.98 8.18 14.57
CA MET A 90 -4.40 7.01 15.23
C MET A 90 -5.43 6.15 16.00
N SER A 91 -6.50 6.76 16.52
CA SER A 91 -7.59 6.04 17.21
C SER A 91 -8.32 5.04 16.31
N GLU A 92 -8.34 5.28 15.00
CA GLU A 92 -9.02 4.45 14.00
C GLU A 92 -8.09 3.36 13.42
N ALA A 93 -6.80 3.39 13.75
CA ALA A 93 -5.80 2.49 13.18
C ALA A 93 -6.15 1.00 13.40
N GLN A 94 -6.75 0.66 14.54
CA GLN A 94 -7.18 -0.71 14.87
C GLN A 94 -8.22 -1.27 13.89
N HIS A 95 -8.99 -0.40 13.21
CA HIS A 95 -10.01 -0.81 12.27
C HIS A 95 -9.45 -1.05 10.88
N LEU A 96 -8.21 -0.61 10.60
CA LEU A 96 -7.55 -0.84 9.32
C LEU A 96 -7.26 -2.34 9.11
N PRO A 97 -7.44 -2.86 7.88
CA PRO A 97 -7.22 -4.28 7.59
C PRO A 97 -5.86 -4.82 8.02
N ARG A 98 -4.80 -4.01 7.89
CA ARG A 98 -3.42 -4.41 8.23
C ARG A 98 -3.26 -4.72 9.72
N PHE A 99 -3.85 -3.90 10.60
CA PHE A 99 -3.81 -4.14 12.05
C PHE A 99 -4.64 -5.36 12.44
N ARG A 100 -5.78 -5.61 11.79
CA ARG A 100 -6.57 -6.84 11.98
C ARG A 100 -5.78 -8.09 11.60
N VAL A 101 -5.03 -8.05 10.48
CA VAL A 101 -4.17 -9.17 10.07
C VAL A 101 -3.08 -9.42 11.11
N PHE A 102 -2.43 -8.40 11.67
CA PHE A 102 -1.43 -8.60 12.71
C PHE A 102 -2.01 -9.24 13.98
N GLN A 103 -3.22 -8.84 14.38
CA GLN A 103 -3.92 -9.45 15.51
C GLN A 103 -4.25 -10.92 15.25
N VAL A 104 -4.75 -11.26 14.06
CA VAL A 104 -5.02 -12.67 13.70
C VAL A 104 -3.73 -13.48 13.64
N ALA A 105 -2.68 -12.92 13.05
CA ALA A 105 -1.37 -13.57 12.94
C ALA A 105 -0.73 -13.84 14.31
N SER A 106 -0.95 -12.98 15.31
CA SER A 106 -0.43 -13.21 16.66
C SER A 106 -1.15 -14.33 17.41
N MET A 107 -2.41 -14.60 17.06
CA MET A 107 -3.20 -15.72 17.61
C MET A 107 -2.92 -17.04 16.90
N ARG A 108 -2.49 -17.02 15.63
CA ARG A 108 -2.34 -18.19 14.75
C ARG A 108 -1.00 -18.18 14.01
N ASN A 109 0.11 -18.14 14.77
CA ASN A 109 1.45 -18.01 14.19
C ASN A 109 1.87 -19.18 13.28
N GLU A 110 1.18 -20.32 13.36
CA GLU A 110 1.39 -21.49 12.52
C GLU A 110 0.82 -21.30 11.11
N LEU A 111 -0.16 -20.40 10.94
CA LEU A 111 -0.81 -20.11 9.67
C LEU A 111 -0.30 -18.82 9.01
N PHE A 112 0.36 -17.95 9.77
CA PHE A 112 0.76 -16.61 9.33
C PHE A 112 2.24 -16.35 9.57
N ASP A 113 2.95 -16.01 8.50
CA ASP A 113 4.27 -15.41 8.56
C ASP A 113 4.17 -13.95 8.10
N VAL A 114 3.71 -13.09 8.99
CA VAL A 114 3.41 -11.67 8.71
C VAL A 114 4.25 -10.76 9.62
N GLY A 115 4.77 -9.65 9.09
CA GLY A 115 5.52 -8.68 9.88
C GLY A 115 5.90 -7.43 9.10
N VAL A 116 6.27 -6.37 9.82
CA VAL A 116 6.70 -5.10 9.23
C VAL A 116 8.22 -5.05 9.10
N SER A 117 8.71 -4.64 7.93
CA SER A 117 10.15 -4.44 7.66
C SER A 117 10.62 -3.03 8.00
N SER A 118 9.69 -2.06 7.99
CA SER A 118 9.93 -0.67 8.35
C SER A 118 8.65 0.01 8.85
N ILE A 119 8.76 1.25 9.30
CA ILE A 119 7.61 2.12 9.58
C ILE A 119 7.77 3.31 8.64
N ASP A 120 6.67 3.75 8.04
CA ASP A 120 6.67 4.94 7.20
C ASP A 120 7.16 6.19 7.95
N GLY A 121 7.97 7.01 7.27
CA GLY A 121 8.43 8.28 7.79
C GLY A 121 7.27 9.26 7.98
N GLU A 122 6.30 9.26 7.08
CA GLU A 122 5.14 10.17 7.14
C GLU A 122 4.21 9.81 8.29
N LEU A 123 4.02 8.50 8.53
CA LEU A 123 3.32 8.02 9.71
C LEU A 123 4.00 8.42 11.01
N ILE A 124 5.34 8.34 11.06
CA ILE A 124 6.12 8.80 12.22
C ILE A 124 5.97 10.31 12.41
N ALA A 125 5.95 11.09 11.33
CA ALA A 125 5.77 12.54 11.38
C ALA A 125 4.37 12.91 11.90
N ALA A 126 3.33 12.22 11.42
CA ALA A 126 1.94 12.48 11.79
C ALA A 126 1.60 12.07 13.23
N TRP A 127 2.01 10.87 13.66
CA TRP A 127 1.56 10.30 14.96
C TRP A 127 2.65 10.31 16.03
N GLY A 128 3.90 10.50 15.65
CA GLY A 128 5.05 10.45 16.55
C GLY A 128 5.55 9.01 16.78
N LYS A 129 6.88 8.85 16.70
CA LYS A 129 7.56 7.54 16.79
C LYS A 129 7.16 6.70 18.02
N LYS A 130 7.09 7.32 19.20
CA LYS A 130 6.75 6.61 20.45
C LYS A 130 5.31 6.10 20.45
N ALA A 131 4.37 6.89 19.91
CA ALA A 131 2.98 6.51 19.83
C ALA A 131 2.79 5.32 18.86
N VAL A 132 3.43 5.39 17.69
CA VAL A 132 3.44 4.27 16.72
C VAL A 132 4.03 3.00 17.34
N GLN A 133 5.14 3.09 18.07
CA GLN A 133 5.72 1.93 18.77
C GLN A 133 4.77 1.34 19.82
N LYS A 134 4.05 2.18 20.56
CA LYS A 134 3.04 1.74 21.54
C LYS A 134 1.89 1.01 20.85
N LEU A 135 1.39 1.58 19.75
CA LEU A 135 0.33 0.99 18.93
C LEU A 135 0.76 -0.37 18.36
N MET A 136 1.97 -0.46 17.82
CA MET A 136 2.53 -1.73 17.33
C MET A 136 2.54 -2.81 18.41
N LYS A 137 2.96 -2.45 19.64
CA LYS A 137 2.94 -3.38 20.78
C LYS A 137 1.52 -3.81 21.13
N GLN A 138 0.58 -2.87 21.14
CA GLN A 138 -0.83 -3.13 21.45
C GLN A 138 -1.49 -4.09 20.44
N HIS A 139 -1.14 -3.99 19.17
CA HIS A 139 -1.69 -4.83 18.10
C HIS A 139 -0.78 -5.99 17.68
N SER A 140 0.18 -6.36 18.54
CA SER A 140 1.09 -7.49 18.32
C SER A 140 1.84 -7.45 16.98
N VAL A 141 2.16 -6.26 16.49
CA VAL A 141 2.84 -6.08 15.20
C VAL A 141 4.28 -6.54 15.31
N ARG A 142 4.61 -7.65 14.64
CA ARG A 142 5.98 -8.20 14.60
C ARG A 142 6.87 -7.36 13.69
N ARG A 143 8.04 -6.96 14.18
CA ARG A 143 9.12 -6.45 13.32
C ARG A 143 9.91 -7.62 12.76
N THR A 144 10.24 -7.53 11.48
CA THR A 144 11.13 -8.48 10.81
C THR A 144 12.34 -7.74 10.27
N PRO A 145 13.54 -8.34 10.30
CA PRO A 145 14.71 -7.77 9.65
C PRO A 145 14.39 -7.45 8.19
N ARG A 146 15.04 -6.40 7.65
CA ARG A 146 15.06 -6.16 6.22
C ARG A 146 15.98 -7.23 5.62
N GLU A 147 15.40 -8.17 4.87
CA GLU A 147 16.16 -9.14 4.07
C GLU A 147 16.90 -8.43 2.93
#